data_AF-A0A7C2WSH5-F1
#
_entry.id   AF-A0A7C2WSH5-F1
#
_cell.length_a   1.000
_cell.length_b   1.000
_cell.length_c   1.000
_cell.angle_alpha   90.00
_cell.angle_beta   90.00
_cell.angle_gamma   90.00
#
_symmetry.space_group_name_H-M   'P 1'
#
loop_
_entity.id
_entity.type
_entity.pdbx_description
1 polymer ?
#
loop_
_entity_poly.entity_id
_entity_poly.type
_entity_poly.pdbx_seq_one_letter_code
_entity_poly.pdbx_strand_id
1 'polypeptide(L)'
;MPKAKCLALLMLGVLLLFGACKDGRLEIEDAAGARDAALEYIREHYPEDAPETGLEWQDEDITPKGLVGISIRQYTTDGLTVKVSAPVVAPENIIYTIAITSMQGGWYWQGEVKPNGTVTELSPLTEMTEAWSLNVAEEFVRSSPTFSYDGIEETLELTETLTLRCPYCWSFIFEFDCLHAGYGDRTGEVLAQVITHHEAVITVIRGEVTSAIIDDKWDMLQQEEISD
;
A
#
# COMPACT_ATOMS: atom_id res chain seq x y z
N MET A 1 -43.19 -32.28 -23.28
CA MET A 1 -41.74 -32.44 -23.00
C MET A 1 -41.06 -32.91 -24.30
N PRO A 2 -40.49 -32.01 -25.12
CA PRO A 2 -39.78 -32.41 -26.34
C PRO A 2 -38.30 -32.66 -26.00
N LYS A 3 -37.81 -33.89 -26.13
CA LYS A 3 -37.19 -34.51 -27.33
C LYS A 3 -35.89 -33.83 -27.78
N ALA A 4 -34.82 -34.59 -27.60
CA ALA A 4 -33.49 -34.41 -28.18
C ALA A 4 -33.53 -34.03 -29.66
N LYS A 5 -32.63 -33.11 -30.05
CA LYS A 5 -32.16 -32.97 -31.43
C LYS A 5 -30.64 -33.01 -31.40
N CYS A 6 -30.12 -34.16 -31.81
CA CYS A 6 -28.75 -34.33 -32.27
C CYS A 6 -28.71 -33.74 -33.68
N LEU A 7 -27.91 -32.69 -33.91
CA LEU A 7 -27.57 -32.23 -35.24
C LEU A 7 -26.04 -32.27 -35.35
N ALA A 8 -25.55 -33.35 -35.96
CA ALA A 8 -24.18 -33.43 -36.44
C ALA A 8 -24.10 -32.66 -37.77
N LEU A 9 -23.17 -31.71 -37.87
CA LEU A 9 -22.66 -31.25 -39.17
C LEU A 9 -21.13 -31.20 -39.12
N LEU A 10 -20.55 -31.63 -40.23
CA LEU A 10 -19.17 -32.07 -40.39
C LEU A 10 -18.11 -30.96 -40.21
N MET A 11 -17.07 -31.31 -39.45
CA MET A 11 -15.63 -31.13 -39.72
C MET A 11 -15.21 -30.10 -40.78
N LEU A 12 -14.58 -29.01 -40.32
CA LEU A 12 -13.36 -28.49 -40.94
C LEU A 12 -12.34 -28.24 -39.83
N GLY A 13 -11.20 -28.94 -39.92
CA GLY A 13 -10.19 -29.00 -38.87
C GLY A 13 -9.52 -27.66 -38.60
N VAL A 14 -9.59 -27.23 -37.34
CA VAL A 14 -8.56 -26.43 -36.72
C VAL A 14 -8.08 -27.24 -35.53
N LEU A 15 -6.79 -27.57 -35.55
CA LEU A 15 -6.10 -28.25 -34.47
C LEU A 15 -6.04 -27.28 -33.28
N LEU A 16 -7.11 -27.25 -32.47
CA LEU A 16 -7.06 -26.64 -31.16
C LEU A 16 -6.14 -27.50 -30.31
N LEU A 17 -4.95 -26.97 -30.05
CA LEU A 17 -4.14 -27.41 -28.92
C LEU A 17 -5.05 -27.30 -27.70
N PHE A 18 -5.50 -28.44 -27.19
CA PHE A 18 -6.09 -28.56 -25.88
C PHE A 18 -5.00 -28.18 -24.87
N GLY A 19 -4.88 -26.89 -24.58
CA GLY A 19 -4.35 -26.44 -23.31
C GLY A 19 -5.21 -27.10 -22.23
N ALA A 20 -4.56 -27.89 -21.38
CA ALA A 20 -5.22 -28.56 -20.27
C ALA A 20 -6.05 -27.53 -19.49
N CYS A 21 -7.33 -27.85 -19.31
CA CYS A 21 -8.19 -27.16 -18.35
C CYS A 21 -7.58 -27.46 -16.96
N LYS A 22 -6.63 -26.62 -16.51
CA LYS A 22 -6.33 -26.51 -15.09
C LYS A 22 -7.64 -26.09 -14.43
N ASP A 23 -7.99 -26.79 -13.37
CA ASP A 23 -9.12 -26.52 -12.49
C ASP A 23 -9.38 -25.00 -12.39
N GLY A 24 -10.63 -24.54 -12.56
CA GLY A 24 -11.01 -23.14 -12.82
C GLY A 24 -10.76 -22.16 -11.67
N ARG A 25 -9.76 -22.41 -10.84
CA ARG A 25 -9.26 -21.56 -9.78
C ARG A 25 -8.08 -20.75 -10.35
N LEU A 26 -8.22 -19.43 -10.33
CA LEU A 26 -7.15 -18.53 -10.77
C LEU A 26 -5.98 -18.68 -9.79
N GLU A 27 -4.91 -19.36 -10.21
CA GLU A 27 -3.68 -19.50 -9.43
C GLU A 27 -2.84 -18.24 -9.61
N ILE A 28 -2.47 -17.60 -8.49
CA ILE A 28 -1.65 -16.39 -8.49
C ILE A 28 -0.19 -16.82 -8.43
N GLU A 29 0.49 -16.75 -9.58
CA GLU A 29 1.87 -17.20 -9.72
C GLU A 29 2.90 -16.11 -9.39
N ASP A 30 2.53 -14.84 -9.54
CA ASP A 30 3.42 -13.70 -9.35
C ASP A 30 2.68 -12.40 -8.95
N ALA A 31 3.45 -11.32 -8.77
CA ALA A 31 2.95 -10.00 -8.42
C ALA A 31 2.02 -9.39 -9.49
N ALA A 32 2.20 -9.71 -10.77
CA ALA A 32 1.35 -9.19 -11.83
C ALA A 32 -0.02 -9.88 -11.82
N GLY A 33 -0.06 -11.20 -11.59
CA GLY A 33 -1.29 -11.94 -11.36
C GLY A 33 -2.05 -11.42 -10.13
N ALA A 34 -1.33 -11.08 -9.05
CA ALA A 34 -1.94 -10.50 -7.85
C ALA A 34 -2.55 -9.12 -8.11
N ARG A 35 -1.84 -8.25 -8.86
CA ARG A 35 -2.37 -6.96 -9.34
C ARG A 35 -3.66 -7.17 -10.15
N ASP A 36 -3.64 -8.08 -11.11
CA ASP A 36 -4.77 -8.30 -12.01
C ASP A 36 -6.01 -8.84 -11.25
N ALA A 37 -5.80 -9.73 -10.28
CA ALA A 37 -6.87 -10.21 -9.40
C ALA A 37 -7.47 -9.09 -8.54
N ALA A 38 -6.64 -8.19 -8.00
CA ALA A 38 -7.14 -7.03 -7.25
C ALA A 38 -7.91 -6.04 -8.14
N LEU A 39 -7.45 -5.78 -9.37
CA LEU A 39 -8.16 -4.92 -10.32
C LEU A 39 -9.51 -5.53 -10.75
N GLU A 40 -9.59 -6.85 -10.89
CA GLU A 40 -10.87 -7.55 -11.12
C GLU A 40 -11.80 -7.40 -9.91
N TYR A 41 -11.28 -7.54 -8.69
CA TYR A 41 -12.06 -7.32 -7.48
C TYR A 41 -12.67 -5.91 -7.45
N ILE A 42 -11.87 -4.87 -7.74
CA ILE A 42 -12.37 -3.49 -7.85
C ILE A 42 -13.45 -3.37 -8.92
N ARG A 43 -13.27 -4.00 -10.07
CA ARG A 43 -14.25 -3.98 -11.17
C ARG A 43 -15.59 -4.61 -10.78
N GLU A 44 -15.56 -5.69 -10.01
CA GLU A 44 -16.76 -6.38 -9.56
C GLU A 44 -17.52 -5.61 -8.46
N HIS A 45 -16.79 -4.94 -7.55
CA HIS A 45 -17.36 -4.33 -6.35
C HIS A 45 -17.58 -2.81 -6.47
N TYR A 46 -16.76 -2.14 -7.29
CA TYR A 46 -16.75 -0.69 -7.51
C TYR A 46 -16.71 -0.36 -9.02
N PRO A 47 -17.70 -0.81 -9.82
CA PRO A 47 -17.64 -0.75 -11.29
C PRO A 47 -17.54 0.67 -11.86
N GLU A 48 -18.05 1.68 -11.15
CA GLU A 48 -18.02 3.09 -11.59
C GLU A 48 -16.62 3.72 -11.44
N ASP A 49 -15.83 3.23 -10.49
CA ASP A 49 -14.49 3.72 -10.18
C ASP A 49 -13.38 2.83 -10.77
N ALA A 50 -13.78 1.71 -11.39
CA ALA A 50 -12.88 0.68 -11.86
C ALA A 50 -12.03 1.16 -13.05
N PRO A 51 -10.71 0.90 -13.03
CA PRO A 51 -9.85 1.20 -14.17
C PRO A 51 -10.22 0.42 -15.44
N GLU A 52 -9.91 1.02 -16.60
CA GLU A 52 -10.06 0.39 -17.90
C GLU A 52 -9.26 -0.93 -17.99
N THR A 53 -9.70 -1.82 -18.88
CA THR A 53 -9.02 -3.09 -19.15
C THR A 53 -7.96 -2.95 -20.24
N GLY A 54 -6.95 -3.82 -20.24
CA GLY A 54 -5.91 -3.83 -21.28
C GLY A 54 -4.88 -2.70 -21.16
N LEU A 55 -4.69 -2.18 -19.95
CA LEU A 55 -3.68 -1.16 -19.65
C LEU A 55 -2.26 -1.69 -19.85
N GLU A 56 -1.39 -0.85 -20.40
CA GLU A 56 0.04 -1.12 -20.49
C GLU A 56 0.76 -0.60 -19.25
N TRP A 57 1.47 -1.49 -18.54
CA TRP A 57 2.09 -1.16 -17.27
C TRP A 57 3.59 -0.92 -17.40
N GLN A 58 4.08 0.16 -16.80
CA GLN A 58 5.47 0.25 -16.39
C GLN A 58 5.64 -0.49 -15.07
N ASP A 59 6.64 -1.35 -14.99
CA ASP A 59 6.89 -2.24 -13.85
C ASP A 59 8.30 -2.00 -13.29
N GLU A 60 8.37 -1.65 -12.01
CA GLU A 60 9.59 -1.32 -11.30
C GLU A 60 9.68 -2.09 -9.99
N ASP A 61 10.88 -2.59 -9.67
CA ASP A 61 11.18 -3.11 -8.33
C ASP A 61 11.64 -1.95 -7.45
N ILE A 62 10.82 -1.63 -6.45
CA ILE A 62 11.05 -0.52 -5.52
C ILE A 62 11.42 -1.02 -4.12
N THR A 63 11.85 -2.28 -4.00
CA THR A 63 12.27 -2.85 -2.71
C THR A 63 13.45 -2.04 -2.15
N PRO A 64 13.33 -1.47 -0.94
CA PRO A 64 14.43 -0.72 -0.33
C PRO A 64 15.71 -1.55 -0.24
N LYS A 65 16.85 -0.94 -0.54
CA LYS A 65 18.15 -1.63 -0.50
C LYS A 65 18.43 -2.15 0.92
N GLY A 66 18.83 -3.41 1.01
CA GLY A 66 19.13 -4.06 2.29
C GLY A 66 17.91 -4.65 3.01
N LEU A 67 16.69 -4.38 2.53
CA LEU A 67 15.49 -5.03 3.04
C LEU A 67 15.43 -6.46 2.52
N VAL A 68 15.44 -7.42 3.43
CA VAL A 68 15.34 -8.86 3.13
C VAL A 68 14.03 -9.41 3.66
N GLY A 69 13.47 -10.40 2.94
CA GLY A 69 12.25 -11.08 3.36
C GLY A 69 10.95 -10.53 2.76
N ILE A 70 10.99 -9.39 2.06
CA ILE A 70 9.87 -8.85 1.29
C ILE A 70 10.39 -8.26 -0.04
N SER A 71 9.59 -8.39 -1.09
CA SER A 71 9.78 -7.69 -2.37
C SER A 71 8.61 -6.78 -2.65
N ILE A 72 8.86 -5.59 -3.18
CA ILE A 72 7.82 -4.61 -3.52
C ILE A 72 7.93 -4.25 -5.00
N ARG A 73 6.89 -4.59 -5.77
CA ARG A 73 6.75 -4.22 -7.18
C ARG A 73 5.76 -3.07 -7.32
N GLN A 74 6.12 -2.08 -8.13
CA GLN A 74 5.25 -0.96 -8.46
C GLN A 74 4.89 -1.01 -9.94
N TYR A 75 3.60 -1.00 -10.21
CA TYR A 75 3.04 -0.91 -11.56
C TYR A 75 2.39 0.46 -11.75
N THR A 76 2.75 1.17 -12.82
CA THR A 76 2.17 2.48 -13.13
C THR A 76 1.66 2.57 -14.56
N THR A 77 0.54 3.26 -14.74
CA THR A 77 -0.06 3.62 -16.05
C THR A 77 -1.01 4.79 -15.85
N ASP A 78 -1.01 5.79 -16.74
CA ASP A 78 -2.02 6.87 -16.81
C ASP A 78 -2.67 7.33 -15.49
N GLY A 79 -1.86 7.63 -14.47
CA GLY A 79 -2.33 8.12 -13.16
C GLY A 79 -2.85 7.04 -12.19
N LEU A 80 -2.83 5.77 -12.56
CA LEU A 80 -3.05 4.61 -11.69
C LEU A 80 -1.70 4.05 -11.24
N THR A 81 -1.57 3.78 -9.95
CA THR A 81 -0.40 3.14 -9.35
C THR A 81 -0.86 1.93 -8.55
N VAL A 82 -0.24 0.77 -8.77
CA VAL A 82 -0.47 -0.44 -7.98
C VAL A 82 0.85 -0.89 -7.37
N LYS A 83 0.92 -0.95 -6.04
CA LYS A 83 2.04 -1.54 -5.31
C LYS A 83 1.66 -2.93 -4.84
N VAL A 84 2.53 -3.89 -5.12
CA VAL A 84 2.38 -5.29 -4.74
C VAL A 84 3.55 -5.68 -3.86
N SER A 85 3.26 -5.92 -2.58
CA SER A 85 4.23 -6.39 -1.61
C SER A 85 4.08 -7.91 -1.44
N ALA A 86 5.17 -8.65 -1.57
CA ALA A 86 5.20 -10.10 -1.48
C ALA A 86 6.27 -10.57 -0.49
N PRO A 87 5.94 -11.43 0.49
CA PRO A 87 6.94 -12.03 1.36
C PRO A 87 7.80 -13.05 0.59
N VAL A 88 9.08 -13.15 0.95
CA VAL A 88 10.02 -14.13 0.38
C VAL A 88 9.87 -15.47 1.10
N VAL A 89 8.79 -16.20 0.76
CA VAL A 89 8.44 -17.52 1.31
C VAL A 89 8.09 -18.49 0.18
N ALA A 90 7.77 -19.75 0.52
CA ALA A 90 7.32 -20.74 -0.47
C ALA A 90 6.02 -20.27 -1.16
N PRO A 91 5.87 -20.45 -2.49
CA PRO A 91 4.76 -19.88 -3.28
C PRO A 91 3.36 -20.16 -2.73
N GLU A 92 3.13 -21.36 -2.19
CA GLU A 92 1.85 -21.77 -1.61
C GLU A 92 1.46 -21.00 -0.33
N ASN A 93 2.41 -20.27 0.27
CA ASN A 93 2.22 -19.46 1.47
C ASN A 93 2.35 -17.95 1.20
N ILE A 94 2.55 -17.52 -0.06
CA ILE A 94 2.67 -16.10 -0.39
C ILE A 94 1.29 -15.45 -0.31
N ILE A 95 1.11 -14.55 0.66
CA ILE A 95 -0.03 -13.63 0.69
C ILE A 95 0.51 -12.29 0.19
N TYR A 96 -0.03 -11.83 -0.94
CA TYR A 96 0.32 -10.54 -1.51
C TYR A 96 -0.49 -9.45 -0.83
N THR A 97 0.15 -8.35 -0.43
CA THR A 97 -0.55 -7.12 -0.04
C THR A 97 -0.54 -6.16 -1.22
N ILE A 98 -1.71 -5.68 -1.61
CA ILE A 98 -1.93 -4.82 -2.76
C ILE A 98 -2.44 -3.46 -2.28
N ALA A 99 -1.82 -2.39 -2.75
CA ALA A 99 -2.29 -1.02 -2.59
C ALA A 99 -2.51 -0.40 -3.97
N ILE A 100 -3.69 0.18 -4.20
CA ILE A 100 -4.07 0.77 -5.49
C ILE A 100 -4.43 2.24 -5.26
N THR A 101 -3.80 3.11 -6.03
CA THR A 101 -4.06 4.55 -6.00
C THR A 101 -4.45 5.04 -7.38
N SER A 102 -5.62 5.68 -7.49
CA SER A 102 -6.09 6.33 -8.72
C SER A 102 -6.04 7.85 -8.59
N MET A 103 -5.16 8.49 -9.36
CA MET A 103 -5.07 9.95 -9.42
C MET A 103 -6.24 10.61 -10.14
N GLN A 104 -6.83 9.91 -11.12
CA GLN A 104 -7.97 10.42 -11.86
C GLN A 104 -9.26 10.27 -11.05
N GLY A 105 -9.43 9.13 -10.37
CA GLY A 105 -10.57 8.86 -9.50
C GLY A 105 -10.44 9.47 -8.11
N GLY A 106 -9.23 9.87 -7.70
CA GLY A 106 -8.99 10.48 -6.39
C GLY A 106 -9.17 9.52 -5.22
N TRP A 107 -8.95 8.23 -5.42
CA TRP A 107 -9.19 7.20 -4.42
C TRP A 107 -7.99 6.28 -4.20
N TYR A 108 -8.01 5.64 -3.04
CA TYR A 108 -7.08 4.61 -2.59
C TYR A 108 -7.85 3.35 -2.19
N TRP A 109 -7.25 2.18 -2.39
CA TRP A 109 -7.77 0.89 -1.92
C TRP A 109 -6.64 -0.02 -1.47
N GLN A 110 -6.90 -0.89 -0.49
CA GLN A 110 -5.94 -1.89 -0.05
C GLN A 110 -6.59 -3.25 0.19
N GLY A 111 -5.89 -4.31 -0.19
CA GLY A 111 -6.32 -5.67 0.08
C GLY A 111 -5.20 -6.69 0.04
N GLU A 112 -5.55 -7.93 0.34
CA GLU A 112 -4.69 -9.09 0.23
C GLU A 112 -5.16 -10.00 -0.89
N VAL A 113 -4.21 -10.62 -1.59
CA VAL A 113 -4.47 -11.66 -2.58
C VAL A 113 -3.74 -12.93 -2.17
N LYS A 114 -4.48 -14.01 -1.99
CA LYS A 114 -3.93 -15.34 -1.66
C LYS A 114 -3.52 -16.10 -2.92
N PRO A 115 -2.67 -17.14 -2.82
CA PRO A 115 -2.20 -17.92 -3.98
C PRO A 115 -3.33 -18.55 -4.81
N ASN A 116 -4.50 -18.73 -4.20
CA ASN A 116 -5.69 -19.28 -4.84
C ASN A 116 -6.59 -18.25 -5.53
N GLY A 117 -6.14 -16.99 -5.63
CA GLY A 117 -6.89 -15.88 -6.22
C GLY A 117 -7.97 -15.29 -5.32
N THR A 118 -8.09 -15.74 -4.06
CA THR A 118 -9.02 -15.10 -3.11
C THR A 118 -8.51 -13.72 -2.73
N VAL A 119 -9.33 -12.70 -2.95
CA VAL A 119 -9.08 -11.33 -2.52
C VAL A 119 -9.78 -11.06 -1.20
N THR A 120 -9.08 -10.44 -0.25
CA THR A 120 -9.64 -9.94 1.01
C THR A 120 -9.37 -8.46 1.10
N GLU A 121 -10.43 -7.66 1.22
CA GLU A 121 -10.28 -6.21 1.40
C GLU A 121 -9.75 -5.89 2.80
N LEU A 122 -8.71 -5.07 2.86
CA LEU A 122 -8.13 -4.55 4.11
C LEU A 122 -8.63 -3.12 4.37
N SER A 123 -8.67 -2.30 3.33
CA SER A 123 -9.24 -0.96 3.33
C SER A 123 -10.15 -0.81 2.11
N PRO A 124 -11.43 -0.43 2.31
CA PRO A 124 -12.34 -0.19 1.21
C PRO A 124 -11.86 0.96 0.33
N LEU A 125 -12.44 1.04 -0.88
CA LEU A 125 -12.17 2.15 -1.79
C LEU A 125 -12.57 3.44 -1.10
N THR A 126 -11.59 4.29 -0.85
CA THR A 126 -11.73 5.49 -0.03
C THR A 126 -11.19 6.69 -0.79
N GLU A 127 -11.93 7.79 -0.78
CA GLU A 127 -11.50 9.05 -1.37
C GLU A 127 -10.30 9.61 -0.61
N MET A 128 -9.27 10.05 -1.33
CA MET A 128 -8.05 10.66 -0.80
C MET A 128 -8.31 12.10 -0.35
N THR A 129 -9.09 12.24 0.72
CA THR A 129 -9.37 13.53 1.35
C THR A 129 -8.23 13.95 2.27
N GLU A 130 -8.22 15.22 2.66
CA GLU A 130 -7.32 15.73 3.70
C GLU A 130 -7.50 14.97 5.02
N ALA A 131 -8.75 14.73 5.43
CA ALA A 131 -9.07 14.03 6.66
C ALA A 131 -8.56 12.59 6.66
N TRP A 132 -8.67 11.88 5.53
CA TRP A 132 -8.10 10.55 5.40
C TRP A 132 -6.57 10.59 5.43
N SER A 133 -5.95 11.56 4.75
CA SER A 133 -4.49 11.74 4.75
C SER A 133 -3.94 12.11 6.14
N LEU A 134 -4.71 12.86 6.93
CA LEU A 134 -4.40 13.16 8.33
C LEU A 134 -4.35 11.88 9.17
N ASN A 135 -5.32 10.98 9.01
CA ASN A 135 -5.33 9.70 9.73
C ASN A 135 -4.09 8.85 9.37
N VAL A 136 -3.69 8.83 8.08
CA VAL A 136 -2.47 8.15 7.64
C VAL A 136 -1.22 8.74 8.31
N ALA A 137 -1.15 10.08 8.38
CA ALA A 137 -0.02 10.77 9.01
C ALA A 137 0.04 10.52 10.53
N GLU A 138 -1.10 10.58 11.22
CA GLU A 138 -1.19 10.35 12.65
C GLU A 138 -0.84 8.90 13.01
N GLU A 139 -1.38 7.92 12.27
CA GLU A 139 -1.06 6.50 12.45
C GLU A 139 0.44 6.24 12.25
N PHE A 140 1.06 6.91 11.27
CA PHE A 140 2.51 6.84 11.08
C PHE A 140 3.28 7.38 12.30
N VAL A 141 2.91 8.54 12.85
CA VAL A 141 3.57 9.07 14.06
C VAL A 141 3.43 8.08 15.22
N ARG A 142 2.21 7.60 15.49
CA ARG A 142 1.93 6.69 16.61
C ARG A 142 2.68 5.36 16.52
N SER A 143 2.86 4.86 15.30
CA SER A 143 3.59 3.60 15.05
C SER A 143 5.10 3.79 14.91
N SER A 144 5.58 5.03 14.79
CA SER A 144 7.02 5.31 14.65
C SER A 144 7.81 4.96 15.91
N PRO A 145 9.09 4.57 15.80
CA PRO A 145 9.88 4.16 16.97
C PRO A 145 10.03 5.24 18.04
N THR A 146 10.21 6.52 17.67
CA THR A 146 10.34 7.60 18.65
C THR A 146 9.12 7.71 19.57
N PHE A 147 7.91 7.71 18.98
CA PHE A 147 6.67 7.83 19.75
C PHE A 147 6.29 6.51 20.44
N SER A 148 6.37 5.38 19.73
CA SER A 148 5.95 4.09 20.29
C SER A 148 6.84 3.58 21.43
N TYR A 149 8.10 4.04 21.50
CA TYR A 149 9.00 3.67 22.58
C TYR A 149 8.55 4.27 23.93
N ASP A 150 8.26 5.57 23.96
CA ASP A 150 7.93 6.29 25.20
C ASP A 150 7.22 7.64 25.04
N GLY A 151 6.52 7.85 23.92
CA GLY A 151 5.62 8.97 23.70
C GLY A 151 4.46 8.98 24.69
N ILE A 152 4.04 10.17 25.08
CA ILE A 152 2.90 10.39 25.98
C ILE A 152 1.65 10.56 25.10
N GLU A 153 0.77 9.57 25.12
CA GLU A 153 -0.40 9.48 24.23
C GLU A 153 -1.27 10.74 24.27
N GLU A 154 -1.46 11.32 25.46
CA GLU A 154 -2.32 12.49 25.67
C GLU A 154 -1.71 13.81 25.19
N THR A 155 -0.43 13.85 24.81
CA THR A 155 0.23 15.07 24.31
C THR A 155 0.35 15.10 22.79
N LEU A 156 0.03 14.02 22.07
CA LEU A 156 0.04 14.05 20.62
C LEU A 156 -1.08 14.94 20.09
N GLU A 157 -0.70 16.06 19.50
CA GLU A 157 -1.63 17.03 18.92
C GLU A 157 -1.21 17.45 17.51
N LEU A 158 -2.19 17.66 16.63
CA LEU A 158 -1.99 18.32 15.34
C LEU A 158 -2.02 19.83 15.55
N THR A 159 -0.91 20.51 15.25
CA THR A 159 -0.79 21.96 15.42
C THR A 159 -0.99 22.74 14.12
N GLU A 160 -0.64 22.15 12.97
CA GLU A 160 -0.81 22.79 11.66
C GLU A 160 -1.03 21.78 10.53
N THR A 161 -1.89 22.15 9.57
CA THR A 161 -2.04 21.45 8.28
C THR A 161 -1.67 22.41 7.15
N LEU A 162 -0.73 21.98 6.31
CA LEU A 162 -0.27 22.71 5.13
C LEU A 162 -0.75 22.00 3.87
N THR A 163 -1.58 22.67 3.05
CA THR A 163 -1.91 22.19 1.70
C THR A 163 -0.75 22.47 0.75
N LEU A 164 -0.23 21.43 0.10
CA LEU A 164 0.90 21.55 -0.83
C LEU A 164 0.43 21.81 -2.27
N ARG A 165 1.36 22.23 -3.13
CA ARG A 165 1.07 22.59 -4.53
C ARG A 165 1.02 21.37 -5.47
N CYS A 166 0.26 20.34 -5.09
CA CYS A 166 -0.10 19.20 -5.94
C CYS A 166 -1.41 18.55 -5.50
N PRO A 167 -2.09 17.78 -6.37
CA PRO A 167 -3.30 17.04 -5.99
C PRO A 167 -3.00 16.00 -4.91
N TYR A 168 -3.86 15.93 -3.90
CA TYR A 168 -3.77 14.96 -2.81
C TYR A 168 -2.46 15.06 -2.02
N CYS A 169 -2.02 16.29 -1.74
CA CYS A 169 -0.73 16.57 -1.07
C CYS A 169 -0.91 17.48 0.14
N TRP A 170 -0.54 16.98 1.32
CA TRP A 170 -0.60 17.73 2.57
C TRP A 170 0.65 17.47 3.42
N SER A 171 1.02 18.45 4.23
CA SER A 171 1.94 18.26 5.34
C SER A 171 1.21 18.53 6.65
N PHE A 172 1.40 17.66 7.63
CA PHE A 172 0.81 17.73 8.95
C PHE A 172 1.94 17.93 9.97
N ILE A 173 1.79 18.94 10.81
CA ILE A 173 2.74 19.24 11.89
C ILE A 173 2.10 18.76 13.18
N PHE A 174 2.74 17.79 13.81
CA PHE A 174 2.35 17.26 15.11
C PHE A 174 3.34 17.70 16.17
N GLU A 175 2.84 17.98 17.36
CA GLU A 175 3.64 18.14 18.56
C GLU A 175 3.32 17.01 19.54
N PHE A 176 4.33 16.53 20.26
CA PHE A 176 4.15 15.55 21.34
C PHE A 176 5.33 15.57 22.31
N ASP A 177 5.12 14.95 23.47
CA ASP A 177 6.15 14.75 24.49
C ASP A 177 6.53 13.26 24.61
N CYS A 178 7.82 12.98 24.80
CA CYS A 178 8.36 11.68 25.17
C CYS A 178 8.92 11.69 26.60
N LEU A 179 8.92 10.55 27.29
CA LEU A 179 9.44 10.44 28.67
C LEU A 179 10.96 10.57 28.77
N HIS A 180 11.69 10.32 27.68
CA HIS A 180 13.13 10.46 27.59
C HIS A 180 13.53 11.17 26.31
N ALA A 181 14.72 11.79 26.32
CA ALA A 181 15.31 12.38 25.13
C ALA A 181 15.74 11.31 24.09
N GLY A 182 15.95 11.75 22.85
CA GLY A 182 16.46 10.94 21.75
C GLY A 182 15.41 10.64 20.68
N TYR A 183 15.82 9.91 19.65
CA TYR A 183 15.01 9.54 18.49
C TYR A 183 15.11 8.04 18.22
N GLY A 184 14.12 7.48 17.54
CA GLY A 184 14.14 6.08 17.13
C GLY A 184 13.87 5.09 18.27
N ASP A 185 14.23 3.82 18.05
CA ASP A 185 14.27 2.80 19.09
C ASP A 185 15.55 2.94 19.90
N ARG A 186 15.40 3.14 21.22
CA ARG A 186 16.53 3.32 22.16
C ARG A 186 16.71 2.14 23.11
N THR A 187 16.23 0.96 22.73
CA THR A 187 16.36 -0.26 23.53
C THR A 187 17.83 -0.55 23.86
N GLY A 188 18.13 -0.63 25.15
CA GLY A 188 19.48 -0.95 25.65
C GLY A 188 20.38 0.25 25.88
N GLU A 189 19.90 1.47 25.63
CA GLU A 189 20.64 2.70 25.91
C GLU A 189 20.42 3.20 27.35
N VAL A 190 21.37 3.99 27.85
CA VAL A 190 21.22 4.70 29.12
C VAL A 190 20.62 6.08 28.83
N LEU A 191 19.34 6.24 29.16
CA LEU A 191 18.57 7.43 28.78
C LEU A 191 18.51 8.49 29.88
N ALA A 192 18.43 9.76 29.47
CA ALA A 192 18.11 10.85 30.36
C ALA A 192 16.61 10.82 30.74
N GLN A 193 16.30 10.88 32.02
CA GLN A 193 14.93 10.90 32.54
C GLN A 193 14.37 12.33 32.49
N VAL A 194 14.17 12.83 31.28
CA VAL A 194 13.70 14.19 31.01
C VAL A 194 12.61 14.12 29.96
N ILE A 195 11.43 14.68 30.30
CA ILE A 195 10.36 14.86 29.33
C ILE A 195 10.87 15.75 28.20
N THR A 196 10.85 15.23 26.99
CA THR A 196 11.37 15.90 25.79
C THR A 196 10.24 16.15 24.82
N HIS A 197 10.08 17.41 24.45
CA HIS A 197 9.10 17.85 23.47
C HIS A 197 9.66 17.67 22.05
N HIS A 198 8.81 17.24 21.14
CA HIS A 198 9.13 16.98 19.74
C HIS A 198 8.10 17.62 18.81
N GLU A 199 8.60 18.14 17.67
CA GLU A 199 7.79 18.56 16.53
C GLU A 199 8.04 17.58 15.37
N ALA A 200 6.98 16.98 14.83
CA ALA A 200 7.04 16.06 13.71
C ALA A 200 6.31 16.61 12.48
N VAL A 201 7.04 16.75 11.38
CA VAL A 201 6.51 17.20 10.08
C VAL A 201 6.32 16.00 9.17
N ILE A 202 5.07 15.63 8.92
CA ILE A 202 4.69 14.45 8.13
C ILE A 202 4.06 14.88 6.82
N THR A 203 4.70 14.59 5.69
CA THR A 203 4.18 14.87 4.36
C THR A 203 3.52 13.63 3.76
N VAL A 204 2.23 13.73 3.48
CA VAL A 204 1.45 12.70 2.79
C VAL A 204 1.15 13.15 1.36
N ILE A 205 1.58 12.34 0.41
CA ILE A 205 1.34 12.54 -1.02
C ILE A 205 0.63 11.30 -1.54
N ARG A 206 -0.59 11.48 -2.08
CA ARG A 206 -1.38 10.42 -2.72
C ARG A 206 -1.60 9.21 -1.80
N GLY A 207 -1.82 9.49 -0.52
CA GLY A 207 -2.04 8.48 0.51
C GLY A 207 -0.81 7.78 1.06
N GLU A 208 0.39 8.25 0.70
CA GLU A 208 1.63 7.69 1.20
C GLU A 208 2.42 8.74 1.98
N VAL A 209 2.99 8.33 3.11
CA VAL A 209 3.97 9.14 3.82
C VAL A 209 5.25 9.15 2.98
N THR A 210 5.58 10.33 2.45
CA THR A 210 6.74 10.54 1.55
C THR A 210 7.89 11.29 2.20
N SER A 211 7.62 11.97 3.32
CA SER A 211 8.62 12.58 4.18
C SER A 211 8.09 12.56 5.61
N ALA A 212 8.95 12.30 6.58
CA ALA A 212 8.62 12.37 7.99
C ALA A 212 9.86 12.75 8.78
N ILE A 213 9.83 13.95 9.37
CA ILE A 213 10.99 14.57 10.00
C ILE A 213 10.63 14.99 11.42
N ILE A 214 11.45 14.63 12.41
CA ILE A 214 11.32 15.12 13.79
C ILE A 214 12.40 16.16 14.08
N ASP A 215 12.01 17.26 14.71
CA ASP A 215 12.85 18.36 15.20
C ASP A 215 13.84 18.93 14.16
N ASP A 216 13.50 18.82 12.87
CA ASP A 216 14.38 19.14 11.74
C ASP A 216 15.74 18.40 11.78
N LYS A 217 15.78 17.24 12.43
CA LYS A 217 17.02 16.50 12.73
C LYS A 217 16.98 15.02 12.42
N TRP A 218 15.82 14.38 12.52
CA TRP A 218 15.69 12.94 12.41
C TRP A 218 14.75 12.55 11.28
N ASP A 219 15.24 11.77 10.32
CA ASP A 219 14.42 11.16 9.28
C ASP A 219 13.73 9.90 9.84
N MET A 220 12.42 9.96 10.02
CA MET A 220 11.64 8.86 10.58
C MET A 220 11.44 7.70 9.57
N LEU A 221 11.62 7.93 8.27
CA LEU A 221 11.51 6.88 7.26
C LEU A 221 12.81 6.07 7.17
N GLN A 222 13.96 6.75 7.23
CA GLN A 222 15.28 6.12 7.19
C GLN A 222 15.81 5.72 8.58
N GLN A 223 15.22 6.25 9.66
CA GLN A 223 15.68 6.06 11.04
C GLN A 223 17.15 6.48 11.23
N GLU A 224 17.48 7.69 10.73
CA GLU A 224 18.81 8.29 10.85
C GLU A 224 18.75 9.82 10.99
N GLU A 225 19.84 10.43 11.41
CA GLU A 225 19.98 11.90 11.44
C GLU A 225 20.04 12.46 10.01
N ILE A 226 19.38 13.59 9.80
CA ILE A 226 19.44 14.33 8.54
C ILE A 226 20.82 14.97 8.44
N SER A 227 21.55 14.64 7.37
CA SER A 227 22.84 15.26 7.08
C SER A 227 22.66 16.63 6.43
N ASP A 228 23.41 17.64 6.90
CA ASP A 228 23.57 18.97 6.27
C ASP A 228 24.10 18.90 4.82
#